data_AF-A0A1E4SDW0-F1
#
_entry.id   AF-A0A1E4SDW0-F1
#
_cell.length_a   1.000
_cell.length_b   1.000
_cell.length_c   1.000
_cell.angle_alpha   90.00
_cell.angle_beta   90.00
_cell.angle_gamma   90.00
#
_symmetry.space_group_name_H-M   'P 1'
#
loop_
_entity.id
_entity.type
_entity.pdbx_description
1 polymer ?
#
loop_
_entity_poly.entity_id
_entity_poly.type
_entity_poly.pdbx_seq_one_letter_code
_entity_poly.pdbx_strand_id
1 'polypeptide(L)'
;MATQILYFQVRTGRVNGIPGSKNNFIKFLAAYSIASYLLQFKDRYNGNIMYDDQGHVSHIDFGFCFDIVPGGVKFEVAPFKLTYEMIVVMGGNQNTQVFRWFEELCIKGYLACRPYMDTIVRYVTPMLESGLPCFKETTIKNLRSRFVPSKGEKDASVHMRGLIRKSMESYYTKGYDEFQRLTNGIPY
;
A
#
# COMPACT_ATOMS: atom_id res chain seq x y z
N MET A 1 3.61 11.65 8.77
CA MET A 1 3.03 11.62 7.41
C MET A 1 2.25 12.87 7.12
N ALA A 2 1.44 13.38 8.07
CA ALA A 2 0.76 14.67 7.90
C ALA A 2 1.77 15.72 7.39
N THR A 3 2.94 15.86 8.01
CA THR A 3 3.95 16.84 7.55
C THR A 3 4.48 16.60 6.13
N GLN A 4 4.80 15.36 5.73
CA GLN A 4 5.37 15.09 4.39
C GLN A 4 4.32 15.23 3.27
N ILE A 5 3.12 14.73 3.50
CA ILE A 5 2.05 14.80 2.50
C ILE A 5 1.41 16.20 2.47
N LEU A 6 1.34 16.90 3.60
CA LEU A 6 1.00 18.33 3.63
C LEU A 6 2.08 19.15 2.92
N TYR A 7 3.36 18.83 3.11
CA TYR A 7 4.46 19.48 2.37
C TYR A 7 4.30 19.25 0.86
N PHE A 8 3.97 18.04 0.43
CA PHE A 8 3.63 17.74 -0.96
C PHE A 8 2.41 18.54 -1.44
N GLN A 9 1.32 18.59 -0.66
CA GLN A 9 0.13 19.39 -1.00
C GLN A 9 0.44 20.88 -1.16
N VAL A 10 1.22 21.44 -0.22
CA VAL A 10 1.66 22.83 -0.25
C VAL A 10 2.54 23.10 -1.47
N ARG A 11 3.42 22.17 -1.86
CA ARG A 11 4.27 22.33 -3.04
C ARG A 11 3.52 22.18 -4.35
N THR A 12 2.59 21.24 -4.44
CA THR A 12 1.77 21.01 -5.65
C THR A 12 0.64 22.03 -5.82
N GLY A 13 0.22 22.70 -4.74
CA GLY A 13 -0.79 23.76 -4.76
C GLY A 13 -0.26 25.18 -5.06
N ARG A 14 1.07 25.36 -5.20
CA ARG A 14 1.67 26.65 -5.57
C ARG A 14 1.57 26.92 -7.08
N VAL A 15 1.61 28.20 -7.47
CA VAL A 15 1.63 28.68 -8.87
C VAL A 15 2.76 28.03 -9.70
N ASN A 16 3.83 27.56 -9.04
CA ASN A 16 4.97 26.85 -9.63
C ASN A 16 4.95 25.32 -9.34
N GLY A 17 3.79 24.74 -9.03
CA GLY A 17 3.68 23.30 -8.80
C GLY A 17 4.14 22.52 -10.02
N ILE A 18 4.94 21.47 -9.81
CA ILE A 18 5.51 20.68 -10.91
C ILE A 18 4.37 20.01 -11.69
N PRO A 19 4.22 20.27 -13.00
CA PRO A 19 3.19 19.65 -13.82
C PRO A 19 3.30 18.12 -13.76
N GLY A 20 2.17 17.44 -13.55
CA GLY A 20 2.13 15.98 -13.51
C GLY A 20 2.45 15.33 -12.15
N SER A 21 2.89 16.10 -11.15
CA SER A 21 3.20 15.58 -9.81
C SER A 21 2.04 14.83 -9.14
N LYS A 22 0.81 15.36 -9.26
CA LYS A 22 -0.41 14.67 -8.79
C LYS A 22 -0.67 13.35 -9.54
N ASN A 23 -0.38 13.31 -10.84
CA ASN A 23 -0.56 12.10 -11.65
C ASN A 23 0.43 11.01 -11.23
N ASN A 24 1.67 11.39 -10.96
CA ASN A 24 2.69 10.47 -10.43
C ASN A 24 2.30 9.95 -9.06
N PHE A 25 1.81 10.82 -8.17
CA PHE A 25 1.32 10.42 -6.85
C PHE A 25 0.27 9.32 -6.95
N ILE A 26 -0.73 9.53 -7.79
CA ILE A 26 -1.83 8.57 -7.98
C ILE A 26 -1.31 7.23 -8.53
N LYS A 27 -0.44 7.28 -9.55
CA LYS A 27 0.13 6.08 -10.17
C LYS A 27 0.98 5.27 -9.20
N PHE A 28 1.90 5.92 -8.49
CA PHE A 28 2.79 5.26 -7.55
C PHE A 28 2.05 4.77 -6.31
N LEU A 29 1.10 5.55 -5.79
CA LEU A 29 0.26 5.11 -4.68
C LEU A 29 -0.54 3.86 -5.06
N ALA A 30 -1.10 3.80 -6.26
CA ALA A 30 -1.81 2.61 -6.74
C ALA A 30 -0.87 1.40 -6.86
N ALA A 31 0.32 1.58 -7.44
CA ALA A 31 1.31 0.52 -7.59
C ALA A 31 1.78 -0.04 -6.23
N TYR A 32 2.16 0.83 -5.28
CA TYR A 32 2.58 0.42 -3.94
C TYR A 32 1.43 -0.14 -3.10
N SER A 33 0.18 0.29 -3.33
CA SER A 33 -1.00 -0.33 -2.70
C SER A 33 -1.15 -1.79 -3.11
N ILE A 34 -0.99 -2.09 -4.41
CA ILE A 34 -1.03 -3.46 -4.93
C ILE A 34 0.15 -4.27 -4.41
N ALA A 35 1.38 -3.74 -4.48
CA ALA A 35 2.58 -4.41 -4.01
C ALA A 35 2.51 -4.71 -2.50
N SER A 36 2.12 -3.73 -1.70
CA SER A 36 1.91 -3.87 -0.25
C SER A 36 0.88 -4.94 0.07
N TYR A 37 -0.22 -5.02 -0.69
CA TYR A 37 -1.20 -6.07 -0.49
C TYR A 37 -0.64 -7.44 -0.88
N LEU A 38 -0.05 -7.61 -2.06
CA LEU A 38 0.42 -8.90 -2.53
C LEU A 38 1.60 -9.44 -1.70
N LEU A 39 2.56 -8.59 -1.36
CA LEU A 39 3.79 -8.94 -0.66
C LEU A 39 3.70 -8.73 0.86
N GLN A 40 2.62 -8.13 1.35
CA GLN A 40 2.37 -7.89 2.77
C GLN A 40 3.50 -7.11 3.44
N PHE A 41 3.82 -5.92 2.94
CA PHE A 41 4.64 -4.97 3.70
C PHE A 41 3.91 -4.71 5.02
N LYS A 42 4.55 -4.97 6.17
CA LYS A 42 3.92 -4.89 7.50
C LYS A 42 4.32 -3.65 8.28
N ASP A 43 5.48 -3.10 7.99
CA ASP A 43 5.98 -1.93 8.70
C ASP A 43 5.68 -0.65 7.92
N ARG A 44 4.38 -0.36 7.78
CA ARG A 44 3.86 0.72 6.93
C ARG A 44 3.48 1.96 7.73
N TYR A 45 4.25 2.27 8.77
CA TYR A 45 4.05 3.53 9.47
C TYR A 45 4.55 4.69 8.62
N ASN A 46 4.17 5.88 9.04
CA ASN A 46 4.37 7.13 8.33
C ASN A 46 5.83 7.47 7.94
N GLY A 47 6.83 6.95 8.66
CA GLY A 47 8.24 7.19 8.35
C GLY A 47 8.80 6.25 7.28
N ASN A 48 8.12 5.15 6.98
CA ASN A 48 8.51 4.20 5.94
C ASN A 48 7.83 4.47 4.58
N ILE A 49 7.08 5.57 4.47
CA ILE A 49 6.49 6.03 3.20
C ILE A 49 7.06 7.38 2.85
N MET A 50 7.84 7.40 1.77
CA MET A 50 8.55 8.58 1.29
C MET A 50 7.85 9.18 0.08
N TYR A 51 7.96 10.50 -0.04
CA TYR A 51 7.44 11.28 -1.17
C TYR A 51 8.55 12.16 -1.73
N ASP A 52 8.68 12.20 -3.06
CA ASP A 52 9.56 13.16 -3.71
C ASP A 52 8.78 14.36 -4.28
N ASP A 53 9.51 15.28 -4.91
CA ASP A 53 8.95 16.51 -5.45
C ASP A 53 8.22 16.34 -6.78
N GLN A 54 8.50 15.24 -7.48
CA GLN A 54 7.80 14.80 -8.67
C GLN A 54 6.51 14.04 -8.33
N GLY A 55 6.20 13.85 -7.04
CA GLY A 55 5.04 13.13 -6.56
C GLY A 55 5.18 11.61 -6.60
N HIS A 56 6.38 11.06 -6.70
CA HIS A 56 6.56 9.62 -6.52
C HIS A 56 6.35 9.24 -5.06
N VAL A 57 5.62 8.15 -4.84
CA VAL A 57 5.43 7.51 -3.52
C VAL A 57 6.30 6.27 -3.49
N SER A 58 7.10 6.08 -2.44
CA SER A 58 7.92 4.88 -2.27
C SER A 58 7.83 4.34 -0.85
N HIS A 59 7.59 3.04 -0.72
CA HIS A 59 7.86 2.35 0.55
C HIS A 59 9.36 2.10 0.69
N ILE A 60 9.87 2.30 1.90
CA ILE A 60 11.22 1.94 2.31
C ILE A 60 11.15 0.94 3.47
N ASP A 61 12.29 0.32 3.78
CA ASP A 61 12.42 -0.66 4.85
C ASP A 61 11.47 -1.86 4.71
N PHE A 62 11.89 -2.83 3.89
CA PHE A 62 11.16 -4.08 3.66
C PHE A 62 11.53 -5.19 4.66
N GLY A 63 12.15 -4.83 5.80
CA GLY A 63 12.54 -5.78 6.85
C GLY A 63 11.36 -6.60 7.39
N PHE A 64 10.13 -6.10 7.23
CA PHE A 64 8.90 -6.80 7.58
C PHE A 64 7.98 -6.98 6.38
N CYS A 65 8.14 -8.09 5.66
CA CYS A 65 7.25 -8.52 4.57
C CYS A 65 6.69 -9.92 4.83
N PHE A 66 5.67 -10.33 4.08
CA PHE A 66 5.00 -11.62 4.23
C PHE A 66 4.47 -11.89 5.65
N ASP A 67 5.05 -12.85 6.37
CA ASP A 67 4.48 -13.41 7.60
C ASP A 67 5.25 -13.02 8.89
N ILE A 68 6.21 -12.09 8.79
CA ILE A 68 6.82 -11.44 9.97
C ILE A 68 6.11 -10.12 10.28
N VAL A 69 5.92 -9.84 11.57
CA VAL A 69 5.38 -8.56 12.05
C VAL A 69 6.35 -7.93 13.04
N PRO A 70 6.49 -6.59 13.02
CA PRO A 70 7.30 -5.88 14.01
C PRO A 70 6.72 -6.11 15.43
N GLY A 71 7.59 -6.45 16.38
CA GLY A 71 7.21 -6.64 17.79
C GLY A 71 6.32 -7.85 18.10
N GLY A 72 6.06 -8.76 17.15
CA GLY A 72 5.29 -10.00 17.38
C GLY A 72 3.78 -9.81 17.54
N VAL A 73 3.28 -8.57 17.56
CA VAL A 73 1.85 -8.26 17.68
C VAL A 73 1.25 -8.00 16.30
N LYS A 74 0.18 -8.71 15.95
CA LYS A 74 -0.54 -8.53 14.68
C LYS A 74 -1.41 -7.27 14.72
N PHE A 75 -0.79 -6.10 14.58
CA PHE A 75 -1.52 -4.83 14.54
C PHE A 75 -2.20 -4.54 13.19
N GLU A 76 -1.69 -5.08 12.08
CA GLU A 76 -2.17 -4.70 10.75
C GLU A 76 -3.16 -5.68 10.13
N VAL A 77 -4.43 -5.25 10.11
CA VAL A 77 -5.54 -5.88 9.35
C VAL A 77 -5.79 -5.16 8.02
N ALA A 78 -5.30 -3.91 7.87
CA ALA A 78 -5.47 -3.13 6.65
C ALA A 78 -4.73 -3.80 5.47
N PRO A 79 -5.38 -3.93 4.28
CA PRO A 79 -4.73 -4.49 3.09
C PRO A 79 -3.48 -3.69 2.67
N PHE A 80 -3.56 -2.37 2.70
CA PHE A 80 -2.47 -1.43 2.47
C PHE A 80 -2.78 -0.08 3.15
N LYS A 81 -1.82 0.84 3.15
CA LYS A 81 -1.99 2.16 3.75
C LYS A 81 -2.68 3.12 2.79
N LEU A 82 -3.82 3.66 3.23
CA LEU A 82 -4.56 4.70 2.50
C LEU A 82 -5.16 5.68 3.52
N THR A 83 -4.41 6.74 3.82
CA THR A 83 -4.80 7.70 4.87
C THR A 83 -5.70 8.81 4.36
N TYR A 84 -6.31 9.54 5.29
CA TYR A 84 -7.15 10.69 4.97
C TYR A 84 -6.39 11.74 4.15
N GLU A 85 -5.16 12.03 4.51
CA GLU A 85 -4.35 13.05 3.84
C GLU A 85 -4.04 12.65 2.40
N MET A 86 -3.82 11.35 2.13
CA MET A 86 -3.70 10.81 0.76
C MET A 86 -5.00 11.01 -0.03
N ILE A 87 -6.15 10.83 0.62
CA ILE A 87 -7.46 11.07 0.02
C ILE A 87 -7.66 12.57 -0.26
N VAL A 88 -7.20 13.47 0.62
CA VAL A 88 -7.24 14.93 0.40
C VAL A 88 -6.41 15.33 -0.82
N VAL A 89 -5.24 14.73 -1.05
CA VAL A 89 -4.46 14.94 -2.30
C VAL A 89 -5.30 14.58 -3.53
N MET A 90 -6.14 13.55 -3.42
CA MET A 90 -7.03 13.06 -4.47
C MET A 90 -8.40 13.78 -4.50
N GLY A 91 -8.53 14.96 -3.86
CA GLY A 91 -9.75 15.76 -3.88
C GLY A 91 -10.69 15.54 -2.69
N GLY A 92 -10.24 14.82 -1.65
CA GLY A 92 -10.87 14.78 -0.33
C GLY A 92 -12.08 13.86 -0.20
N ASN A 93 -12.59 13.27 -1.28
CA ASN A 93 -13.69 12.32 -1.21
C ASN A 93 -13.65 11.28 -2.34
N GLN A 94 -14.35 10.16 -2.11
CA GLN A 94 -14.43 9.01 -3.03
C GLN A 94 -15.20 9.31 -4.32
N ASN A 95 -16.02 10.36 -4.33
CA ASN A 95 -16.85 10.72 -5.48
C ASN A 95 -16.10 11.56 -6.52
N THR A 96 -14.89 12.05 -6.18
CA THR A 96 -14.08 12.82 -7.11
C THR A 96 -13.56 11.97 -8.27
N GLN A 97 -13.39 12.60 -9.43
CA GLN A 97 -12.82 11.94 -10.60
C GLN A 97 -11.39 11.45 -10.34
N VAL A 98 -10.64 12.18 -9.52
CA VAL A 98 -9.24 11.86 -9.18
C VAL A 98 -9.16 10.60 -8.33
N PHE A 99 -10.02 10.47 -7.31
CA PHE A 99 -10.10 9.24 -6.51
C PHE A 99 -10.58 8.04 -7.35
N ARG A 100 -11.59 8.22 -8.19
CA ARG A 100 -12.06 7.14 -9.10
C ARG A 100 -10.95 6.65 -10.03
N TRP A 101 -10.09 7.55 -10.50
CA TRP A 101 -8.93 7.19 -11.30
C TRP A 101 -7.90 6.37 -10.51
N PHE A 102 -7.65 6.72 -9.24
CA PHE A 102 -6.83 5.89 -8.34
C PHE A 102 -7.43 4.47 -8.18
N GLU A 103 -8.74 4.37 -7.93
CA GLU A 103 -9.41 3.07 -7.82
C GLU A 103 -9.28 2.25 -9.11
N GLU A 104 -9.48 2.88 -10.26
CA GLU A 104 -9.35 2.24 -11.57
C GLU A 104 -7.92 1.73 -11.80
N LEU A 105 -6.90 2.52 -11.46
CA LEU A 105 -5.50 2.11 -11.56
C LEU A 105 -5.17 0.94 -10.62
N CYS A 106 -5.67 0.96 -9.39
CA CYS A 106 -5.54 -0.16 -8.45
C CYS A 106 -6.17 -1.45 -9.01
N ILE A 107 -7.38 -1.35 -9.56
CA ILE A 107 -8.10 -2.50 -10.13
C ILE A 107 -7.37 -3.04 -11.36
N LYS A 108 -7.04 -2.17 -12.33
CA LYS A 108 -6.33 -2.55 -13.56
C LYS A 108 -4.97 -3.16 -13.25
N GLY A 109 -4.20 -2.53 -12.36
CA GLY A 109 -2.89 -3.03 -11.95
C GLY A 109 -2.99 -4.38 -11.24
N TYR A 110 -3.95 -4.55 -10.32
CA TYR A 110 -4.17 -5.83 -9.66
C TYR A 110 -4.53 -6.94 -10.66
N LEU A 111 -5.47 -6.68 -11.57
CA LEU A 111 -5.85 -7.63 -12.62
C LEU A 111 -4.65 -7.97 -13.53
N ALA A 112 -3.83 -6.99 -13.89
CA ALA A 112 -2.62 -7.19 -14.68
C ALA A 112 -1.57 -8.08 -13.97
N CYS A 113 -1.51 -8.07 -12.64
CA CYS A 113 -0.63 -8.95 -11.87
C CYS A 113 -1.13 -10.41 -11.81
N ARG A 114 -2.45 -10.67 -11.94
CA ARG A 114 -3.04 -12.01 -11.71
C ARG A 114 -2.51 -13.09 -12.65
N PRO A 115 -2.35 -12.85 -13.97
CA PRO A 115 -1.73 -13.83 -14.88
C PRO A 115 -0.29 -14.23 -14.47
N TYR A 116 0.41 -13.37 -13.73
CA TYR A 116 1.78 -13.61 -13.27
C TYR A 116 1.86 -14.25 -11.88
N MET A 117 0.74 -14.65 -11.27
CA MET A 117 0.70 -15.27 -9.94
C MET A 117 1.72 -16.40 -9.79
N ASP A 118 1.71 -17.40 -10.69
CA ASP A 118 2.59 -18.55 -10.58
C ASP A 118 4.07 -18.17 -10.79
N THR A 119 4.34 -17.15 -11.61
CA THR A 119 5.69 -16.61 -11.79
C THR A 119 6.20 -15.95 -10.51
N ILE A 120 5.38 -15.09 -9.88
CA ILE A 120 5.72 -14.42 -8.62
C ILE A 120 5.90 -15.47 -7.51
N VAL A 121 4.98 -16.43 -7.41
CA VAL A 121 5.09 -17.54 -6.45
C VAL A 121 6.39 -18.30 -6.65
N ARG A 122 6.75 -18.64 -7.90
CA ARG A 122 7.99 -19.35 -8.21
C ARG A 122 9.24 -18.58 -7.79
N TYR A 123 9.26 -17.25 -7.87
CA TYR A 123 10.38 -16.45 -7.36
C TYR A 123 10.45 -16.43 -5.83
N VAL A 124 9.31 -16.53 -5.15
CA VAL A 124 9.25 -16.51 -3.68
C VAL A 124 9.52 -17.90 -3.08
N THR A 125 9.20 -19.00 -3.77
CA THR A 125 9.34 -20.36 -3.24
C THR A 125 10.75 -20.69 -2.72
N PRO A 126 11.86 -20.41 -3.45
CA PRO A 126 13.21 -20.71 -2.94
C PRO A 126 13.56 -19.92 -1.67
N MET A 127 12.92 -18.78 -1.43
CA MET A 127 13.16 -17.96 -0.25
C MET A 127 12.67 -18.60 1.05
N LEU A 128 11.82 -19.63 0.97
CA LEU A 128 11.43 -20.43 2.15
C LEU A 128 12.64 -21.09 2.83
N GLU A 129 13.70 -21.38 2.08
CA GLU A 129 14.92 -22.02 2.59
C GLU A 129 16.01 -21.02 3.01
N SER A 130 15.75 -19.71 2.88
CA SER A 130 16.73 -18.67 3.17
C SER A 130 17.10 -18.52 4.65
N GLY A 131 16.31 -19.11 5.56
CA GLY A 131 16.42 -18.90 7.00
C GLY A 131 15.91 -17.54 7.49
N LEU A 132 15.37 -16.69 6.60
CA LEU A 132 14.79 -15.41 6.98
C LEU A 132 13.43 -15.60 7.67
N PRO A 133 13.18 -14.90 8.79
CA PRO A 133 11.98 -15.10 9.62
C PRO A 133 10.65 -14.68 8.96
N CYS A 134 10.70 -13.97 7.83
CA CYS A 134 9.53 -13.56 7.05
C CYS A 134 8.91 -14.67 6.21
N PHE A 135 9.66 -15.74 5.93
CA PHE A 135 9.19 -16.88 5.15
C PHE A 135 8.82 -18.05 6.06
N LYS A 136 7.56 -18.47 6.00
CA LYS A 136 6.98 -19.58 6.76
C LYS A 136 6.36 -20.58 5.78
N GLU A 137 6.07 -21.78 6.25
CA GLU A 137 5.39 -22.82 5.45
C GLU A 137 4.06 -22.34 4.84
N THR A 138 3.38 -21.40 5.51
CA THR A 138 2.11 -20.82 5.04
C THR A 138 2.27 -19.68 4.05
N THR A 139 3.48 -19.14 3.84
CA THR A 139 3.72 -17.93 3.02
C THR A 139 3.25 -18.11 1.59
N ILE A 140 3.57 -19.24 0.95
CA ILE A 140 3.18 -19.49 -0.45
C ILE A 140 1.67 -19.65 -0.58
N LYS A 141 1.03 -20.35 0.36
CA LYS A 141 -0.44 -20.47 0.42
C LYS A 141 -1.11 -19.11 0.57
N ASN A 142 -0.60 -18.28 1.48
CA ASN A 142 -1.11 -16.93 1.74
C ASN A 142 -0.88 -16.00 0.53
N LEU A 143 0.28 -16.09 -0.13
CA LEU A 143 0.57 -15.33 -1.35
C LEU A 143 -0.41 -15.69 -2.46
N ARG A 144 -0.60 -16.98 -2.76
CA ARG A 144 -1.56 -17.45 -3.76
C ARG A 144 -2.98 -16.98 -3.46
N SER A 145 -3.42 -17.08 -2.20
CA SER A 145 -4.80 -16.71 -1.84
C SER A 145 -5.11 -15.22 -2.10
N ARG A 146 -4.10 -14.34 -2.00
CA ARG A 146 -4.25 -12.90 -2.27
C ARG A 146 -4.53 -12.57 -3.73
N PHE A 147 -4.19 -13.45 -4.68
CA PHE A 147 -4.53 -13.31 -6.11
C PHE A 147 -5.95 -13.77 -6.46
N VAL A 148 -6.66 -14.38 -5.50
CA VAL A 148 -8.01 -14.94 -5.67
C VAL A 148 -8.16 -15.77 -6.96
N PRO A 149 -7.36 -16.84 -7.15
CA PRO A 149 -7.26 -17.53 -8.44
C PRO A 149 -8.57 -18.16 -8.92
N SER A 150 -9.49 -18.50 -8.01
CA SER A 150 -10.80 -19.05 -8.35
C SER A 150 -11.82 -18.03 -8.87
N LYS A 151 -11.53 -16.72 -8.79
CA LYS A 151 -12.46 -15.67 -9.21
C LYS A 151 -12.22 -15.26 -10.67
N GLY A 152 -13.28 -14.98 -11.42
CA GLY A 152 -13.15 -14.29 -12.71
C GLY A 152 -12.67 -12.84 -12.55
N GLU A 153 -12.29 -12.17 -13.65
CA GLU A 153 -11.83 -10.78 -13.62
C GLU A 153 -12.84 -9.82 -12.97
N LYS A 154 -14.13 -10.01 -13.26
CA LYS A 154 -15.22 -9.22 -12.66
C LYS A 154 -15.21 -9.32 -11.13
N ASP A 155 -15.20 -10.53 -10.58
CA ASP A 155 -15.22 -10.73 -9.13
C ASP A 155 -13.90 -10.33 -8.46
N ALA A 156 -12.77 -10.47 -9.17
CA ALA A 156 -11.48 -9.97 -8.73
C ALA A 156 -11.44 -8.43 -8.68
N SER A 157 -12.12 -7.74 -9.61
CA SER A 157 -12.26 -6.28 -9.57
C SER A 157 -13.07 -5.82 -8.35
N VAL A 158 -14.16 -6.54 -8.02
CA VAL A 158 -14.98 -6.29 -6.83
C VAL A 158 -14.17 -6.55 -5.56
N HIS A 159 -13.36 -7.62 -5.56
CA HIS A 159 -12.43 -7.93 -4.47
C HIS A 159 -11.45 -6.78 -4.24
N MET A 160 -10.76 -6.30 -5.27
CA MET A 160 -9.80 -5.21 -5.15
C MET A 160 -10.46 -3.90 -4.68
N ARG A 161 -11.66 -3.57 -5.20
CA ARG A 161 -12.45 -2.43 -4.70
C ARG A 161 -12.80 -2.56 -3.23
N GLY A 162 -13.13 -3.77 -2.77
CA GLY A 162 -13.34 -4.07 -1.36
C GLY A 162 -12.09 -3.83 -0.51
N LEU A 163 -10.90 -4.16 -1.02
CA LEU A 163 -9.63 -3.90 -0.33
C LEU A 163 -9.33 -2.41 -0.22
N ILE A 164 -9.61 -1.62 -1.26
CA ILE A 164 -9.49 -0.15 -1.22
C ILE A 164 -10.37 0.39 -0.09
N ARG A 165 -11.66 0.04 -0.08
CA ARG A 165 -12.60 0.48 0.96
C ARG A 165 -12.18 0.08 2.38
N LYS A 166 -11.61 -1.11 2.57
CA LYS A 166 -11.08 -1.56 3.87
C LYS A 166 -9.81 -0.83 4.31
N SER A 167 -9.02 -0.35 3.35
CA SER A 167 -7.77 0.35 3.60
C SER A 167 -8.00 1.83 3.93
N MET A 168 -9.06 2.41 3.36
CA MET A 168 -9.46 3.79 3.64
C MET A 168 -9.70 4.02 5.12
N GLU A 169 -8.92 4.96 5.69
CA GLU A 169 -9.06 5.43 7.07
C GLU A 169 -9.07 4.32 8.13
N SER A 170 -8.39 3.21 7.85
CA SER A 170 -8.35 2.07 8.79
C SER A 170 -7.84 2.50 10.16
N TYR A 171 -8.65 2.27 11.20
CA TYR A 171 -8.29 2.55 12.59
C TYR A 171 -7.00 1.85 13.02
N TYR A 172 -6.73 0.67 12.46
CA TYR A 172 -5.51 -0.11 12.70
C TYR A 172 -4.25 0.65 12.26
N THR A 173 -4.30 1.28 11.08
CA THR A 173 -3.18 2.06 10.55
C THR A 173 -2.89 3.25 11.45
N LYS A 174 -3.93 3.97 11.90
CA LYS A 174 -3.78 5.10 12.84
C LYS A 174 -3.19 4.65 14.18
N GLY A 175 -3.66 3.51 14.72
CA GLY A 175 -3.13 2.96 15.96
C GLY A 175 -1.66 2.54 15.86
N TYR A 176 -1.24 1.98 14.71
CA TYR A 176 0.15 1.61 14.50
C TYR A 176 1.07 2.85 14.37
N ASP A 177 0.62 3.90 13.69
CA ASP A 177 1.35 5.18 13.65
C ASP A 177 1.50 5.79 15.05
N GLU A 178 0.44 5.70 15.88
CA GLU A 178 0.48 6.19 17.27
C GLU A 178 1.45 5.37 18.14
N PHE A 179 1.47 4.05 17.99
CA PHE A 179 2.45 3.19 18.66
C PHE A 179 3.89 3.59 18.29
N GLN A 180 4.15 3.85 17.01
CA GLN A 180 5.47 4.28 16.52
C GLN A 180 5.83 5.69 17.02
N ARG A 181 4.85 6.60 17.13
CA ARG A 181 5.05 7.92 17.73
C ARG A 181 5.45 7.82 19.19
N LEU A 182 4.78 6.96 19.97
CA LEU A 182 5.04 6.80 21.40
C LEU A 182 6.35 6.08 21.70
N THR A 183 6.70 5.07 20.91
CA THR A 183 7.88 4.23 21.16
C THR A 183 9.16 4.78 20.52
N ASN A 184 9.05 5.36 19.32
CA ASN A 184 10.21 5.77 18.51
C ASN A 184 10.23 7.28 18.20
N GLY A 185 9.28 8.07 18.72
CA GLY A 185 9.24 9.52 18.54
C GLY A 185 8.89 9.96 17.11
N ILE A 186 8.34 9.07 16.29
CA ILE A 186 8.08 9.33 14.87
C ILE A 186 6.82 10.20 14.70
N PRO A 187 6.90 11.38 14.06
CA PRO A 187 5.77 12.30 13.97
C PRO A 187 4.59 11.77 13.13
N TYR A 188 3.37 12.12 13.56
CA TYR A 188 2.12 11.84 12.84
C TYR A 188 2.02 12.59 11.51
#